data_AF-A0A9C8ZPV3-F1
#
_entry.id   AF-A0A9C8ZPV3-F1
#
_cell.length_a   1.000
_cell.length_b   1.000
_cell.length_c   1.000
_cell.angle_alpha   90.00
_cell.angle_beta   90.00
_cell.angle_gamma   90.00
#
_symmetry.space_group_name_H-M   'P 1'
#
loop_
_entity.id
_entity.type
_entity.pdbx_description
1 polymer ?
#
loop_
_entity_poly.entity_id
_entity_poly.type
_entity_poly.pdbx_seq_one_letter_code
_entity_poly.pdbx_strand_id
1 'polypeptide(L)'
;MTTKKPAAGSGALVGLLLAACLSALLYPAARLIGLPFAPFDLFEWLTRALPGGVVTSGIDALVSVLSALGLNVATSAKAAEILMALGLFLTGGAIAGATLFALLKRLENEPSGLVGAGAGAILSIPLILTGNALDPRAPFEGPVGVFPAALGLLLATMGWGAAVGWAYRRLAGATPAPAEEPAPLSAGQLERRRFLIRLGGATAAITVVGAGLGAALTRREGSSSVAEPPPEGTPTAAPSADDGLLEPAP
;
A
#
# COMPACT_ATOMS: atom_id res chain seq x y z
N MET A 1 -20.80 14.90 33.50
CA MET A 1 -21.15 13.95 32.41
C MET A 1 -19.90 13.70 31.57
N THR A 2 -19.34 12.48 31.60
CA THR A 2 -18.12 12.16 30.84
C THR A 2 -18.46 11.96 29.36
N THR A 3 -18.07 12.91 28.52
CA THR A 3 -18.12 12.79 27.07
C THR A 3 -17.28 11.58 26.64
N LYS A 4 -17.92 10.51 26.11
CA LYS A 4 -17.21 9.35 25.58
C LYS A 4 -16.50 9.75 24.28
N LYS A 5 -15.26 10.21 24.43
CA LYS A 5 -14.31 10.44 23.33
C LYS A 5 -14.15 9.16 22.50
N PRO A 6 -13.91 9.27 21.18
CA PRO A 6 -13.74 8.11 20.31
C PRO A 6 -12.63 7.19 20.84
N ALA A 7 -12.91 5.89 20.85
CA ALA A 7 -12.00 4.88 21.39
C ALA A 7 -10.91 4.53 20.37
N ALA A 8 -9.79 3.96 20.86
CA ALA A 8 -8.71 3.47 20.01
C ALA A 8 -9.21 2.48 18.93
N GLY A 9 -10.25 1.68 19.24
CA GLY A 9 -10.87 0.78 18.26
C GLY A 9 -11.50 1.51 17.06
N SER A 10 -12.10 2.69 17.26
CA SER A 10 -12.58 3.52 16.14
C SER A 10 -11.42 4.06 15.31
N GLY A 11 -10.30 4.41 15.94
CA GLY A 11 -9.08 4.81 15.26
C GLY A 11 -8.48 3.69 14.42
N ALA A 12 -8.48 2.46 14.95
CA ALA A 12 -8.03 1.27 14.22
C ALA A 12 -8.86 1.02 12.96
N LEU A 13 -10.19 1.06 13.09
CA LEU A 13 -11.10 0.87 11.95
C LEU A 13 -10.91 1.97 10.90
N VAL A 14 -10.85 3.23 11.31
CA VAL A 14 -10.65 4.37 10.39
C VAL A 14 -9.29 4.26 9.70
N GLY A 15 -8.23 3.95 10.44
CA GLY A 15 -6.89 3.76 9.90
C GLY A 15 -6.85 2.65 8.86
N LEU A 16 -7.48 1.51 9.15
CA LEU A 16 -7.60 0.37 8.23
C LEU A 16 -8.35 0.74 6.95
N LEU A 17 -9.54 1.36 7.07
CA LEU A 17 -10.37 1.74 5.92
C LEU A 17 -9.66 2.75 5.01
N LEU A 18 -9.00 3.74 5.62
CA LEU A 18 -8.25 4.74 4.87
C LEU A 18 -6.95 4.16 4.30
N ALA A 19 -6.31 3.18 4.95
CA ALA A 19 -5.16 2.48 4.39
C ALA A 19 -5.56 1.65 3.16
N ALA A 20 -6.72 0.98 3.19
CA ALA A 20 -7.26 0.29 2.02
C ALA A 20 -7.52 1.24 0.85
N CYS A 21 -8.13 2.39 1.15
CA CYS A 21 -8.34 3.45 0.16
C CYS A 21 -7.00 3.95 -0.41
N LEU A 22 -6.00 4.17 0.44
CA LEU A 22 -4.67 4.60 0.03
C LEU A 22 -4.00 3.55 -0.87
N SER A 23 -4.02 2.27 -0.51
CA SER A 23 -3.49 1.19 -1.35
C SER A 23 -4.17 1.15 -2.71
N ALA A 24 -5.49 1.35 -2.77
CA ALA A 24 -6.22 1.35 -4.04
C ALA A 24 -5.91 2.55 -4.93
N LEU A 25 -5.45 3.67 -4.36
CA LEU A 25 -4.99 4.84 -5.11
C LEU A 25 -3.52 4.67 -5.57
N LEU A 26 -2.68 4.10 -4.71
CA LEU A 26 -1.27 3.86 -5.03
C LEU A 26 -1.10 2.79 -6.11
N TYR A 27 -1.97 1.78 -6.17
CA TYR A 27 -1.86 0.72 -7.17
C TYR A 27 -1.93 1.21 -8.63
N PRO A 28 -2.96 1.97 -9.06
CA PRO A 28 -2.97 2.55 -10.40
C PRO A 28 -1.89 3.64 -10.57
N ALA A 29 -1.51 4.39 -9.53
CA ALA A 29 -0.40 5.33 -9.62
C ALA A 29 0.93 4.63 -9.93
N ALA A 30 1.17 3.46 -9.32
CA ALA A 30 2.32 2.62 -9.62
C ALA A 30 2.33 2.16 -11.08
N ARG A 31 1.16 1.83 -11.64
CA ARG A 31 1.04 1.41 -13.05
C ARG A 31 1.14 2.56 -14.06
N LEU A 32 0.56 3.71 -13.76
CA LEU A 32 0.48 4.83 -14.70
C LEU A 32 1.74 5.66 -14.74
N ILE A 33 2.30 5.93 -13.58
CA ILE A 33 3.42 6.86 -13.43
C ILE A 33 4.61 6.22 -12.71
N GLY A 34 4.59 4.93 -12.41
CA GLY A 34 5.72 4.27 -11.76
C GLY A 34 5.96 4.72 -10.31
N LEU A 35 4.91 5.15 -9.62
CA LEU A 35 5.02 5.49 -8.20
C LEU A 35 5.29 4.22 -7.36
N PRO A 36 6.05 4.30 -6.25
CA PRO A 36 6.30 3.13 -5.41
C PRO A 36 5.00 2.58 -4.84
N PHE A 37 4.87 1.25 -4.84
CA PHE A 37 3.70 0.61 -4.27
C PHE A 37 4.02 0.13 -2.85
N ALA A 38 3.90 1.08 -1.91
CA ALA A 38 4.30 0.93 -0.52
C ALA A 38 3.92 -0.40 0.17
N PRO A 39 2.74 -1.02 -0.07
CA PRO A 39 2.44 -2.33 0.52
C PRO A 39 3.47 -3.42 0.15
N PHE A 40 3.90 -3.49 -1.11
CA PHE A 40 4.87 -4.48 -1.56
C PHE A 40 6.29 -4.08 -1.16
N ASP A 41 6.68 -2.82 -1.34
CA ASP A 41 8.02 -2.35 -0.97
C ASP A 41 8.30 -2.56 0.52
N LEU A 42 7.30 -2.34 1.37
CA LEU A 42 7.39 -2.61 2.80
C LEU A 42 7.54 -4.10 3.09
N PHE A 43 6.76 -4.95 2.42
CA PHE A 43 6.82 -6.40 2.59
C PHE A 43 8.17 -6.96 2.13
N GLU A 44 8.67 -6.54 0.96
CA GLU A 44 9.98 -6.93 0.47
C GLU A 44 11.11 -6.45 1.38
N TRP A 45 11.07 -5.20 1.82
CA TRP A 45 12.06 -4.69 2.77
C TRP A 45 12.06 -5.52 4.06
N LEU A 46 10.86 -5.84 4.56
CA LEU A 46 10.72 -6.63 5.78
C LEU A 46 11.31 -8.04 5.58
N THR A 47 10.96 -8.76 4.52
CA THR A 47 11.47 -10.12 4.28
C THR A 47 12.99 -10.15 4.08
N ARG A 48 13.60 -9.08 3.56
CA ARG A 48 15.07 -8.94 3.48
C ARG A 48 15.72 -8.58 4.81
N ALA A 49 15.01 -7.86 5.69
CA ALA A 49 15.52 -7.43 6.99
C ALA A 49 15.40 -8.51 8.08
N LEU A 50 14.48 -9.48 7.93
CA LEU A 50 14.32 -10.54 8.91
C LEU A 50 15.45 -11.59 8.87
N PRO A 51 15.79 -12.20 10.02
CA PRO A 51 16.69 -13.35 10.05
C PRO A 51 16.15 -14.49 9.20
N GLY A 52 17.04 -15.19 8.47
CA GLY A 52 16.65 -16.25 7.54
C GLY A 52 15.73 -17.32 8.15
N GLY A 53 15.94 -17.70 9.41
CA GLY A 53 15.09 -18.68 10.10
C GLY A 53 13.63 -18.23 10.27
N VAL A 54 13.38 -16.92 10.44
CA VAL A 54 12.00 -16.40 10.52
C VAL A 54 11.34 -16.39 9.15
N VAL A 55 12.10 -16.05 8.10
CA VAL A 55 11.62 -16.09 6.72
C VAL A 55 11.26 -17.52 6.32
N THR A 56 12.13 -18.51 6.59
CA THR A 56 11.85 -19.93 6.32
C THR A 56 10.62 -20.41 7.08
N SER A 57 10.51 -20.10 8.37
CA SER A 57 9.33 -20.44 9.16
C SER A 57 8.03 -19.85 8.58
N GLY A 58 8.09 -18.60 8.09
CA GLY A 58 6.98 -17.97 7.39
C GLY A 58 6.62 -18.66 6.08
N ILE A 59 7.61 -19.08 5.28
CA ILE A 59 7.39 -19.84 4.05
C ILE A 59 6.76 -21.19 4.36
N ASP A 60 7.27 -21.92 5.36
CA ASP A 60 6.72 -23.22 5.77
C ASP A 60 5.26 -23.08 6.25
N ALA A 61 4.96 -22.02 7.01
CA ALA A 61 3.60 -21.71 7.44
C ALA A 61 2.68 -21.43 6.24
N LEU A 62 3.15 -20.66 5.24
CA LEU A 62 2.41 -20.39 4.01
C LEU A 62 2.14 -21.67 3.22
N VAL A 63 3.16 -22.52 3.03
CA VAL A 63 3.03 -23.82 2.35
C VAL A 63 2.04 -24.71 3.07
N SER A 64 2.11 -24.77 4.41
CA SER A 64 1.20 -25.55 5.25
C SER A 64 -0.25 -25.06 5.11
N VAL A 65 -0.49 -23.75 5.21
CA VAL A 65 -1.83 -23.16 5.07
C VAL A 65 -2.40 -23.41 3.67
N LEU A 66 -1.62 -23.19 2.61
CA LEU A 66 -2.08 -23.43 1.24
C LEU A 66 -2.39 -24.92 1.01
N SER A 67 -1.53 -25.81 1.51
CA SER A 67 -1.74 -27.26 1.38
C SER A 67 -2.95 -27.73 2.19
N ALA A 68 -3.16 -27.19 3.39
CA ALA A 68 -4.33 -27.48 4.24
C ALA A 68 -5.65 -27.02 3.60
N LEU A 69 -5.61 -25.93 2.82
CA LEU A 69 -6.74 -25.46 2.02
C LEU A 69 -6.90 -26.23 0.69
N GLY A 70 -6.05 -27.22 0.40
CA GLY A 70 -6.06 -27.99 -0.84
C GLY A 70 -5.62 -27.18 -2.07
N LEU A 71 -4.92 -26.06 -1.87
CA LEU A 71 -4.48 -25.17 -2.95
C LEU A 71 -3.11 -25.60 -3.50
N ASN A 72 -2.92 -25.43 -4.80
CA ASN A 72 -1.61 -25.65 -5.42
C ASN A 72 -0.65 -24.52 -5.06
N VAL A 73 0.35 -24.83 -4.23
CA VAL A 73 1.35 -23.87 -3.73
C VAL A 73 2.02 -23.07 -4.84
N ALA A 74 2.45 -23.73 -5.93
CA ALA A 74 3.16 -23.06 -7.02
C ALA A 74 2.31 -21.97 -7.69
N THR A 75 1.00 -22.22 -7.86
CA THR A 75 0.08 -21.23 -8.47
C THR A 75 -0.48 -20.22 -7.48
N SER A 76 -0.56 -20.56 -6.19
CA SER A 76 -1.19 -19.72 -5.16
C SER A 76 -0.20 -18.88 -4.36
N ALA A 77 1.08 -19.23 -4.34
CA ALA A 77 2.11 -18.54 -3.56
C ALA A 77 2.16 -17.04 -3.88
N LYS A 78 2.08 -16.67 -5.17
CA LYS A 78 2.11 -15.26 -5.54
C LYS A 78 0.91 -14.50 -5.00
N ALA A 79 -0.29 -15.06 -5.12
CA ALA A 79 -1.49 -14.44 -4.56
C ALA A 79 -1.41 -14.30 -3.03
N ALA A 80 -0.86 -15.30 -2.34
CA ALA A 80 -0.62 -15.24 -0.91
C ALA A 80 0.38 -14.12 -0.54
N GLU A 81 1.45 -13.93 -1.31
CA GLU A 81 2.38 -12.80 -1.16
C GLU A 81 1.65 -11.45 -1.27
N ILE A 82 0.79 -11.28 -2.27
CA ILE A 82 -0.01 -10.06 -2.43
C ILE A 82 -0.89 -9.81 -1.20
N LEU A 83 -1.57 -10.86 -0.72
CA LEU A 83 -2.44 -10.78 0.44
C LEU A 83 -1.67 -10.46 1.72
N MET A 84 -0.47 -11.02 1.89
CA MET A 84 0.40 -10.71 3.03
C MET A 84 0.90 -9.28 2.99
N ALA A 85 1.35 -8.79 1.83
CA ALA A 85 1.81 -7.42 1.65
C ALA A 85 0.70 -6.40 1.95
N LEU A 86 -0.49 -6.61 1.37
CA LEU A 86 -1.67 -5.79 1.69
C LEU A 86 -2.08 -5.93 3.16
N GLY A 87 -2.14 -7.16 3.68
CA GLY A 87 -2.51 -7.42 5.07
C GLY A 87 -1.59 -6.72 6.07
N LEU A 88 -0.28 -6.76 5.84
CA LEU A 88 0.72 -6.04 6.62
C LEU A 88 0.48 -4.53 6.58
N PHE A 89 0.29 -3.97 5.39
CA PHE A 89 0.07 -2.53 5.21
C PHE A 89 -1.24 -2.06 5.87
N LEU A 90 -2.33 -2.80 5.70
CA LEU A 90 -3.62 -2.50 6.33
C LEU A 90 -3.57 -2.61 7.85
N THR A 91 -2.87 -3.62 8.38
CA THR A 91 -2.66 -3.78 9.82
C THR A 91 -1.81 -2.65 10.38
N GLY A 92 -0.74 -2.25 9.68
CA GLY A 92 0.07 -1.08 10.02
C GLY A 92 -0.77 0.20 10.04
N GLY A 93 -1.62 0.40 9.02
CA GLY A 93 -2.56 1.51 8.96
C GLY A 93 -3.57 1.52 10.12
N ALA A 94 -4.08 0.35 10.53
CA ALA A 94 -4.94 0.21 11.70
C ALA A 94 -4.21 0.62 12.99
N ILE A 95 -3.00 0.11 13.21
CA ILE A 95 -2.18 0.43 14.39
C ILE A 95 -1.85 1.93 14.42
N ALA A 96 -1.43 2.49 13.28
CA ALA A 96 -1.11 3.91 13.16
C ALA A 96 -2.35 4.79 13.40
N GLY A 97 -3.51 4.42 12.86
CA GLY A 97 -4.77 5.13 13.09
C GLY A 97 -5.22 5.09 14.55
N ALA A 98 -5.11 3.93 15.20
CA ALA A 98 -5.39 3.78 16.63
C ALA A 98 -4.47 4.65 17.49
N THR A 99 -3.17 4.65 17.16
CA THR A 99 -2.14 5.46 17.84
C THR A 99 -2.41 6.96 17.66
N LEU A 100 -2.73 7.39 16.44
CA LEU A 100 -3.05 8.79 16.16
C LEU A 100 -4.32 9.24 16.87
N PHE A 101 -5.36 8.40 16.94
CA PHE A 101 -6.56 8.70 17.74
C PHE A 101 -6.23 8.84 19.23
N ALA A 102 -5.36 7.98 19.76
CA ALA A 102 -4.91 8.07 21.15
C ALA A 102 -4.10 9.35 21.41
N LEU A 103 -3.27 9.77 20.45
CA LEU A 103 -2.50 11.02 20.50
C LEU A 103 -3.41 12.25 20.44
N LEU A 104 -4.32 12.32 19.45
CA LEU A 104 -5.28 13.42 19.29
C LEU A 104 -6.23 13.56 20.48
N LYS A 105 -6.51 12.46 21.19
CA LYS A 105 -7.24 12.48 22.46
C LYS A 105 -6.52 13.27 23.55
N ARG A 106 -5.18 13.31 23.51
CA ARG A 106 -4.31 14.03 24.46
C ARG A 106 -4.07 15.48 24.04
N LEU A 107 -4.08 15.77 22.73
CA LEU A 107 -3.76 17.09 22.16
C LEU A 107 -5.03 17.94 21.90
N GLU A 108 -5.93 18.03 22.88
CA GLU A 108 -7.32 18.52 22.73
C GLU A 108 -7.51 19.84 21.97
N ASN A 109 -6.51 20.73 21.95
CA ASN A 109 -6.58 22.07 21.36
C ASN A 109 -5.93 22.19 19.97
N GLU A 110 -5.28 21.15 19.46
CA GLU A 110 -4.56 21.22 18.20
C GLU A 110 -5.48 20.94 16.99
N PRO A 111 -5.23 21.60 15.84
CA PRO A 111 -5.90 21.27 14.60
C PRO A 111 -5.56 19.84 14.18
N SER A 112 -6.43 18.89 14.53
CA SER A 112 -6.21 17.44 14.28
C SER A 112 -5.85 17.07 12.84
N GLY A 113 -6.25 17.87 11.84
CA GLY A 113 -5.84 17.68 10.46
C GLY A 113 -4.34 17.94 10.23
N LEU A 114 -3.78 18.99 10.85
CA LEU A 114 -2.34 19.29 10.76
C LEU A 114 -1.51 18.28 11.57
N VAL A 115 -1.95 17.92 12.77
CA VAL A 115 -1.30 16.86 13.57
C VAL A 115 -1.33 15.54 12.81
N GLY A 116 -2.47 15.22 12.19
CA GLY A 116 -2.61 14.05 11.32
C GLY A 116 -1.68 14.10 10.11
N ALA A 117 -1.61 15.23 9.40
CA ALA A 117 -0.70 15.41 8.27
C ALA A 117 0.76 15.25 8.70
N GLY A 118 1.15 15.82 9.84
CA GLY A 118 2.48 15.66 10.43
C GLY A 118 2.80 14.21 10.77
N ALA A 119 1.86 13.47 11.37
CA ALA A 119 2.01 12.04 11.60
C ALA A 119 2.17 11.25 10.29
N GLY A 120 1.40 11.61 9.25
CA GLY A 120 1.53 11.05 7.90
C GLY A 120 2.89 11.33 7.26
N ALA A 121 3.44 12.53 7.45
CA ALA A 121 4.79 12.89 7.01
C ALA A 121 5.86 12.07 7.73
N ILE A 122 5.73 11.89 9.05
CA ILE A 122 6.65 11.05 9.83
C ILE A 122 6.60 9.59 9.34
N LEU A 123 5.40 9.06 9.07
CA LEU A 123 5.22 7.71 8.53
C LEU A 123 5.75 7.54 7.10
N SER A 124 5.88 8.63 6.33
CA SER A 124 6.45 8.54 4.99
C SER A 124 7.94 8.23 5.03
N ILE A 125 8.66 8.65 6.08
CA ILE A 125 10.10 8.47 6.22
C ILE A 125 10.48 6.98 6.09
N PRO A 126 9.98 6.06 6.92
CA PRO A 126 10.35 4.64 6.78
C PRO A 126 9.92 4.07 5.43
N LEU A 127 8.79 4.47 4.86
CA LEU A 127 8.34 4.01 3.55
C LEU A 127 9.20 4.53 2.39
N ILE A 128 9.79 5.72 2.51
CA ILE A 128 10.74 6.25 1.54
C ILE A 128 12.11 5.54 1.68
N LEU A 129 12.46 5.16 2.91
CA LEU A 129 13.71 4.45 3.18
C LEU A 129 13.69 2.99 2.69
N THR A 130 12.53 2.35 2.56
CA THR A 130 12.47 0.99 1.99
C THR A 130 13.04 0.96 0.58
N GLY A 131 12.70 1.93 -0.29
CA GLY A 131 13.26 2.01 -1.64
C GLY A 131 14.79 2.09 -1.66
N ASN A 132 15.38 2.87 -0.75
CA ASN A 132 16.84 2.98 -0.60
C ASN A 132 17.48 1.68 -0.11
N ALA A 133 16.80 0.96 0.78
CA ALA A 133 17.28 -0.31 1.32
C ALA A 133 17.14 -1.46 0.31
N LEU A 134 16.21 -1.36 -0.64
CA LEU A 134 16.01 -2.35 -1.69
C LEU A 134 17.06 -2.22 -2.81
N ASP A 135 17.34 -1.00 -3.27
CA ASP A 135 18.44 -0.69 -4.18
C ASP A 135 19.00 0.72 -3.89
N PRO A 136 20.22 0.83 -3.31
CA PRO A 136 20.83 2.14 -3.03
C PRO A 136 21.23 2.94 -4.28
N ARG A 137 21.41 2.28 -5.44
CA ARG A 137 21.84 2.91 -6.69
C ARG A 137 20.67 3.38 -7.55
N ALA A 138 19.51 2.74 -7.38
CA ALA A 138 18.26 3.13 -8.03
C ALA A 138 17.06 3.01 -7.08
N PRO A 139 16.97 3.85 -6.02
CA PRO A 139 15.81 3.82 -5.14
C PRO A 139 14.55 4.16 -5.94
N PHE A 140 13.58 3.26 -5.97
CA PHE A 140 12.34 3.38 -6.76
C PHE A 140 12.57 3.35 -8.28
N GLU A 141 12.89 2.16 -8.80
CA GLU A 141 12.97 1.88 -10.24
C GLU A 141 11.63 2.20 -10.93
N GLY A 142 11.52 3.41 -11.49
CA GLY A 142 10.31 3.88 -12.16
C GLY A 142 10.55 5.14 -13.00
N PRO A 143 9.74 5.37 -14.05
CA PRO A 143 9.92 6.47 -15.01
C PRO A 143 9.86 7.87 -14.41
N VAL A 144 9.26 8.04 -13.23
CA VAL A 144 9.16 9.35 -12.55
C VAL A 144 10.40 9.75 -11.76
N GLY A 145 11.34 8.83 -11.53
CA GLY A 145 12.55 9.09 -10.75
C GLY A 145 12.31 9.24 -9.24
N VAL A 146 13.41 9.28 -8.48
CA VAL A 146 13.43 9.17 -7.02
C VAL A 146 12.68 10.30 -6.32
N PHE A 147 12.93 11.55 -6.72
CA PHE A 147 12.37 12.72 -6.02
C PHE A 147 10.83 12.80 -6.17
N PRO A 148 10.25 12.70 -7.38
CA PRO A 148 8.79 12.68 -7.53
C PRO A 148 8.13 11.46 -6.88
N ALA A 149 8.80 10.29 -6.89
CA ALA A 149 8.34 9.10 -6.17
C ALA A 149 8.25 9.34 -4.66
N ALA A 150 9.32 9.86 -4.06
CA ALA A 150 9.37 10.18 -2.63
C ALA A 150 8.37 11.28 -2.25
N LEU A 151 8.24 12.33 -3.07
CA LEU A 151 7.27 13.40 -2.86
C LEU A 151 5.83 12.88 -2.98
N GLY A 152 5.55 12.04 -3.97
CA GLY A 152 4.24 11.42 -4.15
C GLY A 152 3.85 10.57 -2.95
N LEU A 153 4.78 9.79 -2.41
CA LEU A 153 4.56 8.98 -1.21
C LEU A 153 4.35 9.84 0.04
N LEU A 154 5.17 10.88 0.22
CA LEU A 154 5.01 11.87 1.30
C LEU A 154 3.62 12.52 1.26
N LEU A 155 3.19 13.01 0.10
CA LEU A 155 1.89 13.65 -0.06
C LEU A 155 0.75 12.66 0.18
N ALA A 156 0.89 11.43 -0.29
CA ALA A 156 -0.11 10.39 -0.12
C ALA A 156 -0.29 10.00 1.36
N THR A 157 0.79 9.84 2.12
CA THR A 157 0.72 9.52 3.56
C THR A 157 0.32 10.73 4.40
N MET A 158 0.76 11.94 4.05
CA MET A 158 0.26 13.19 4.66
C MET A 158 -1.25 13.32 4.48
N GLY A 159 -1.75 13.07 3.27
CA GLY A 159 -3.18 13.06 2.96
C GLY A 159 -3.95 12.02 3.78
N TRP A 160 -3.41 10.80 3.88
CA TRP A 160 -3.96 9.75 4.73
C TRP A 160 -4.02 10.18 6.22
N GLY A 161 -2.93 10.70 6.76
CA GLY A 161 -2.87 11.15 8.16
C GLY A 161 -3.82 12.32 8.44
N ALA A 162 -3.92 13.28 7.52
CA ALA A 162 -4.88 14.37 7.59
C ALA A 162 -6.33 13.87 7.57
N ALA A 163 -6.63 12.85 6.74
CA ALA A 163 -7.95 12.22 6.68
C ALA A 163 -8.30 11.48 7.98
N VAL A 164 -7.34 10.77 8.60
CA VAL A 164 -7.51 10.15 9.92
C VAL A 164 -7.80 11.22 10.99
N GLY A 165 -7.03 12.33 11.00
CA GLY A 165 -7.25 13.45 11.91
C GLY A 165 -8.60 14.14 11.71
N TRP A 166 -9.02 14.32 10.46
CA TRP A 166 -10.36 14.81 10.12
C TRP A 166 -11.46 13.88 10.64
N ALA A 167 -11.32 12.57 10.44
CA ALA A 167 -12.28 11.58 10.91
C ALA A 167 -12.38 11.55 12.44
N TYR A 168 -11.24 11.70 13.15
CA TYR A 168 -11.23 11.86 14.60
C TYR A 168 -12.08 13.06 15.03
N ARG A 169 -11.85 14.23 14.42
CA ARG A 169 -12.61 15.46 14.71
C ARG A 169 -14.11 15.26 14.52
N ARG A 170 -14.52 14.61 13.42
CA ARG A 170 -15.93 14.35 13.15
C ARG A 170 -16.55 13.42 14.19
N LEU A 171 -15.82 12.39 14.62
CA LEU A 171 -16.29 11.44 15.64
C LEU A 171 -16.30 12.03 17.06
N ALA A 172 -15.34 12.92 17.38
CA ALA A 172 -15.28 13.62 18.65
C ALA A 172 -16.34 14.74 18.77
N GLY A 173 -16.59 15.46 17.67
CA GLY A 173 -17.59 16.54 17.59
C GLY A 173 -19.05 16.07 17.65
N ALA A 174 -19.33 14.80 17.37
CA ALA A 174 -20.65 14.18 17.54
C ALA A 174 -20.96 13.90 19.04
N THR A 175 -20.87 14.95 19.87
CA THR A 175 -21.22 14.92 21.29
C THR A 175 -22.71 15.22 21.45
N PRO A 176 -23.49 14.38 22.16
CA PRO A 176 -24.92 14.63 22.33
C PRO A 176 -25.14 15.90 23.17
N ALA A 177 -26.08 16.75 22.78
CA ALA A 177 -26.68 17.73 23.68
C ALA A 177 -27.30 17.00 24.90
N PRO A 178 -27.41 17.63 26.07
CA PRO A 178 -28.09 17.02 27.21
C PRO A 178 -29.52 16.67 26.77
N ALA A 179 -29.83 15.37 26.71
CA ALA A 179 -31.17 14.91 26.42
C ALA A 179 -31.96 14.92 27.74
N GLU A 180 -33.05 15.68 27.79
CA GLU A 180 -33.99 15.70 28.92
C GLU A 180 -34.85 14.42 29.02
N GLU A 181 -34.84 13.56 28.00
CA GLU A 181 -35.64 12.33 27.96
C GLU A 181 -34.85 11.08 27.50
N PRO A 182 -35.22 9.87 27.98
CA PRO A 182 -34.59 8.62 27.59
C PRO A 182 -35.07 8.17 26.20
N ALA A 183 -34.54 8.79 25.14
CA ALA A 183 -34.79 8.37 23.76
C ALA A 183 -33.94 7.13 23.38
N PRO A 184 -34.45 6.23 22.51
CA PRO A 184 -33.69 5.10 22.01
C PRO A 184 -32.53 5.60 21.13
N LEU A 185 -31.29 5.42 21.62
CA LEU A 185 -30.01 5.95 21.09
C LEU A 185 -29.96 7.49 21.02
N SER A 186 -28.96 8.10 21.67
CA SER A 186 -28.80 9.56 21.61
C SER A 186 -28.46 10.01 20.18
N ALA A 187 -28.94 11.19 19.77
CA ALA A 187 -28.73 11.72 18.41
C ALA A 187 -27.25 11.69 17.95
N GLY A 188 -26.31 11.92 18.88
CA GLY A 188 -24.87 11.82 18.60
C GLY A 188 -24.38 10.40 18.28
N GLN A 189 -24.98 9.35 18.85
CA GLN A 189 -24.66 7.96 18.50
C GLN A 189 -25.12 7.61 17.09
N LEU A 190 -26.29 8.09 16.67
CA LEU A 190 -26.80 7.90 15.32
C LEU A 190 -25.93 8.60 14.26
N GLU A 191 -25.47 9.83 14.55
CA GLU A 191 -24.56 10.55 13.64
C GLU A 191 -23.23 9.81 13.47
N ARG A 192 -22.64 9.30 14.55
CA ARG A 192 -21.39 8.50 14.48
C ARG A 192 -21.56 7.26 13.63
N ARG A 193 -22.66 6.51 13.81
CA ARG A 193 -22.96 5.32 13.00
C ARG A 193 -23.12 5.69 11.53
N ARG A 194 -23.90 6.73 11.22
CA ARG A 194 -24.10 7.21 9.84
C ARG A 194 -22.79 7.64 9.19
N PHE A 195 -21.92 8.32 9.93
CA PHE A 195 -20.59 8.69 9.47
C PHE A 195 -19.74 7.47 9.13
N LEU A 196 -19.65 6.48 10.03
CA LEU A 196 -18.85 5.27 9.80
C LEU A 196 -19.37 4.43 8.63
N ILE A 197 -20.70 4.32 8.48
CA ILE A 197 -21.31 3.64 7.33
C ILE A 197 -20.96 4.37 6.03
N ARG A 198 -21.06 5.70 6.01
CA ARG A 198 -20.72 6.51 4.83
C ARG A 198 -19.22 6.44 4.51
N LEU A 199 -18.37 6.50 5.53
CA LEU A 199 -16.92 6.38 5.38
C LEU A 199 -16.57 4.99 4.81
N GLY A 200 -17.07 3.92 5.42
CA GLY A 200 -16.86 2.55 4.97
C GLY A 200 -17.35 2.31 3.54
N GLY A 201 -18.54 2.82 3.21
CA GLY A 201 -19.08 2.74 1.85
C GLY A 201 -18.23 3.50 0.82
N ALA A 202 -17.76 4.71 1.15
CA ALA A 202 -16.88 5.48 0.28
C ALA A 202 -15.53 4.79 0.07
N THR A 203 -14.90 4.29 1.14
CA THR A 203 -13.63 3.57 1.05
C THR A 203 -13.76 2.28 0.27
N ALA A 204 -14.87 1.54 0.43
CA ALA A 204 -15.15 0.34 -0.36
C ALA A 204 -15.29 0.67 -1.85
N ALA A 205 -16.06 1.72 -2.19
CA ALA A 205 -16.23 2.16 -3.57
C ALA A 205 -14.89 2.57 -4.21
N ILE A 206 -14.08 3.37 -3.52
CA ILE A 206 -12.75 3.78 -4.01
C ILE A 206 -11.84 2.56 -4.15
N THR A 207 -11.90 1.61 -3.21
CA THR A 207 -11.07 0.41 -3.28
C THR A 207 -11.40 -0.44 -4.50
N VAL A 208 -12.69 -0.68 -4.75
CA VAL A 208 -13.15 -1.45 -5.91
C VAL A 208 -12.80 -0.75 -7.22
N VAL A 209 -13.04 0.55 -7.33
CA VAL A 209 -12.73 1.33 -8.55
C VAL A 209 -11.23 1.39 -8.79
N GLY A 210 -10.43 1.68 -7.76
CA GLY A 210 -8.97 1.77 -7.87
C GLY A 210 -8.33 0.43 -8.22
N ALA A 211 -8.76 -0.65 -7.58
CA ALA A 211 -8.32 -2.01 -7.91
C ALA A 211 -8.72 -2.40 -9.33
N GLY A 212 -9.95 -2.11 -9.74
CA GLY A 212 -10.44 -2.36 -11.10
C GLY A 212 -9.65 -1.60 -12.17
N LEU A 213 -9.37 -0.31 -11.93
CA LEU A 213 -8.56 0.51 -12.83
C LEU A 213 -7.14 -0.05 -12.97
N GLY A 214 -6.47 -0.36 -11.85
CA GLY A 214 -5.12 -0.92 -11.89
C GLY A 214 -5.08 -2.29 -12.59
N ALA A 215 -6.08 -3.15 -12.37
CA ALA A 215 -6.17 -4.44 -13.04
C ALA A 215 -6.39 -4.31 -14.56
N ALA A 216 -7.20 -3.32 -14.99
CA ALA A 216 -7.41 -3.03 -16.40
C ALA A 216 -6.11 -2.55 -17.09
N LEU A 217 -5.30 -1.74 -16.39
CA LEU A 217 -4.01 -1.28 -16.89
C LEU A 217 -3.01 -2.43 -17.07
N THR A 218 -2.90 -3.33 -16.08
CA THR A 218 -2.02 -4.51 -16.17
C THR A 218 -2.40 -5.44 -17.32
N ARG A 219 -3.70 -5.60 -17.61
CA ARG A 219 -4.15 -6.42 -18.75
C ARG A 219 -3.68 -5.84 -20.09
N ARG A 220 -3.65 -4.51 -20.23
CA ARG A 220 -3.24 -3.83 -21.46
C ARG A 220 -1.74 -4.02 -21.74
N GLU A 221 -0.91 -3.98 -20.71
CA GLU A 221 0.54 -4.23 -20.83
C GLU A 221 0.83 -5.65 -21.36
N GLY A 222 0.13 -6.66 -20.83
CA GLY A 222 0.28 -8.05 -21.27
C GLY A 222 -0.18 -8.31 -22.71
N SER A 223 -1.18 -7.57 -23.22
CA SER A 223 -1.60 -7.68 -24.62
C SER A 223 -0.64 -7.01 -25.60
N SER A 224 0.10 -5.97 -25.17
CA SER A 224 1.05 -5.26 -26.02
C SER A 224 2.40 -5.98 -26.15
N SER A 225 2.77 -6.85 -25.20
CA SER A 225 4.02 -7.62 -25.26
C SER A 225 3.92 -8.92 -26.08
N VAL A 226 2.74 -9.27 -26.59
CA VAL A 226 2.55 -10.32 -27.60
C VAL A 226 2.68 -9.68 -28.99
N ALA A 227 3.82 -9.05 -29.24
CA ALA A 227 4.27 -8.74 -30.59
C ALA A 227 5.06 -9.95 -31.10
N GLU A 228 4.61 -10.47 -32.23
CA GLU A 228 5.09 -11.59 -33.04
C GLU A 228 6.59 -11.94 -32.86
N PRO A 229 6.96 -13.21 -32.57
CA PRO A 229 8.36 -13.60 -32.60
C PRO A 229 8.92 -13.33 -34.00
N PRO A 230 10.14 -12.79 -34.11
CA PRO A 230 10.76 -12.57 -35.42
C PRO A 230 10.83 -13.90 -36.17
N PRO A 231 10.60 -13.93 -37.50
CA PRO A 231 10.66 -15.17 -38.26
C PRO A 231 12.05 -15.80 -38.10
N GLU A 232 12.09 -17.00 -37.54
CA GLU A 232 13.28 -17.85 -37.56
C GLU A 232 13.66 -18.11 -39.03
N GLY A 233 14.90 -17.76 -39.39
CA GLY A 233 15.55 -18.34 -40.56
C GLY A 233 16.21 -17.36 -41.52
N THR A 234 17.39 -16.85 -41.14
CA THR A 234 18.49 -16.73 -42.11
C THR A 234 19.70 -17.45 -41.52
N PRO A 235 20.20 -18.53 -42.14
CA PRO A 235 21.44 -19.14 -41.70
C PRO A 235 22.58 -18.18 -42.03
N THR A 236 23.20 -17.61 -40.98
CA THR A 236 24.47 -16.90 -41.09
C THR A 236 25.50 -17.90 -41.62
N ALA A 237 25.99 -17.66 -42.83
CA ALA A 237 27.07 -18.42 -43.42
C ALA A 237 28.30 -18.38 -42.49
N ALA A 238 28.82 -19.57 -42.16
CA ALA A 238 30.09 -19.72 -41.48
C ALA A 238 31.22 -19.09 -42.32
N PRO A 239 32.28 -18.54 -41.69
CA PRO A 239 33.42 -18.00 -42.42
C PRO A 239 34.16 -19.15 -43.10
N SER A 240 34.17 -19.17 -44.42
CA SER A 240 34.98 -20.09 -45.22
C SER A 240 36.45 -19.77 -44.99
N ALA A 241 37.16 -20.71 -44.37
CA ALA A 241 38.59 -20.84 -44.52
C ALA A 241 38.87 -21.31 -45.95
N ASP A 242 39.58 -20.49 -46.74
CA ASP A 242 40.45 -21.00 -47.79
C ASP A 242 41.61 -20.05 -48.05
N ASP A 243 42.72 -20.68 -48.40
CA ASP A 243 44.11 -20.27 -48.39
C ASP A 243 44.50 -19.18 -49.40
N GLY A 244 45.61 -18.51 -49.06
CA GLY A 244 46.65 -18.21 -50.05
C GLY A 244 46.87 -16.74 -50.39
N LEU A 245 47.92 -16.13 -49.84
CA LEU A 245 49.08 -15.71 -50.65
C LEU A 245 50.21 -15.15 -49.78
N LEU A 246 51.39 -15.71 -50.04
CA LEU A 246 52.70 -15.43 -49.47
C LEU A 246 53.22 -14.06 -49.92
N GLU A 247 53.81 -13.31 -49.00
CA GLU A 247 54.97 -12.45 -49.30
C GLU A 247 56.03 -12.60 -48.19
N PRO A 248 57.27 -12.99 -48.51
CA PRO A 248 58.40 -12.82 -47.60
C PRO A 248 59.06 -11.46 -47.82
N ALA A 249 59.28 -10.71 -46.74
CA ALA A 249 60.08 -9.48 -46.78
C ALA A 249 61.58 -9.80 -46.55
N PRO A 250 62.50 -9.07 -47.21
CA PRO A 250 63.95 -9.17 -47.03
C PRO A 250 64.46 -8.57 -45.71
#